data_AF-A0AAI9NZD8-F1
#
_entry.id   AF-A0AAI9NZD8-F1
#
_cell.length_a   1.000
_cell.length_b   1.000
_cell.length_c   1.000
_cell.angle_alpha   90.00
_cell.angle_beta   90.00
_cell.angle_gamma   90.00
#
_symmetry.space_group_name_H-M   'P 1'
#
loop_
_entity.id
_entity.type
_entity.pdbx_description
1 polymer ?
#
loop_
_entity_poly.entity_id
_entity_poly.type
_entity_poly.pdbx_seq_one_letter_code
_entity_poly.pdbx_strand_id
1 'polypeptide(L)'
;MKNAICTTAGAIGGVIASLFGGWDAGLATLVMFMAIDYVSGLVVAGVFHNSKKTTSGALESKAGWKGLCRKGMSLLFVLIAYRLDLAIGSNYIRDAVIIGFIVNETISIVENAGLMGVPLPKVINKAIDILTSKSEEKGGE
;
A
#
# COMPACT_ATOMS: atom_id res chain seq x y z
N MET A 1 -16.78 -22.48 -20.20
CA MET A 1 -16.63 -21.02 -19.98
C MET A 1 -15.89 -20.70 -18.68
N LYS A 2 -16.35 -21.17 -17.50
CA LYS A 2 -15.65 -20.96 -16.20
C LYS A 2 -14.18 -21.39 -16.22
N ASN A 3 -13.89 -22.60 -16.74
CA ASN A 3 -12.52 -23.10 -16.83
C ASN A 3 -11.62 -22.24 -17.71
N ALA A 4 -12.12 -21.76 -18.86
CA ALA A 4 -11.35 -20.89 -19.74
C ALA A 4 -11.02 -19.54 -19.08
N ILE A 5 -11.97 -18.95 -18.35
CA ILE A 5 -11.76 -17.70 -17.62
C ILE A 5 -10.72 -17.90 -16.51
N CYS A 6 -10.85 -18.96 -15.70
CA CYS A 6 -9.91 -19.27 -14.64
C CYS A 6 -8.50 -19.57 -15.17
N THR A 7 -8.38 -20.31 -16.28
CA THR A 7 -7.09 -20.61 -16.92
C THR A 7 -6.43 -19.34 -17.44
N THR A 8 -7.17 -18.48 -18.14
CA THR A 8 -6.60 -17.22 -18.67
C THR A 8 -6.22 -16.27 -17.54
N ALA A 9 -7.05 -16.12 -16.51
CA ALA A 9 -6.75 -15.30 -15.36
C ALA A 9 -5.53 -15.84 -14.58
N GLY A 10 -5.47 -17.16 -14.38
CA GLY A 10 -4.35 -17.82 -13.73
C GLY A 10 -3.04 -17.68 -14.52
N ALA A 11 -3.09 -17.78 -15.86
CA ALA A 11 -1.94 -17.60 -16.72
C ALA A 11 -1.41 -16.16 -16.64
N ILE A 12 -2.29 -15.16 -16.74
CA ILE A 12 -1.92 -13.75 -16.60
C ILE A 12 -1.35 -13.49 -15.20
N GLY A 13 -2.04 -13.97 -14.16
CA GLY A 13 -1.58 -13.83 -12.77
C GLY A 13 -0.23 -14.49 -12.53
N GLY A 14 0.01 -15.67 -13.12
CA GLY A 14 1.30 -16.37 -13.04
C GLY A 14 2.43 -15.61 -13.74
N VAL A 15 2.17 -15.03 -14.91
CA VAL A 15 3.13 -14.15 -15.60
C VAL A 15 3.43 -12.91 -14.77
N ILE A 16 2.41 -12.27 -14.19
CA ILE A 16 2.62 -11.11 -13.34
C ILE A 16 3.43 -11.51 -12.10
N ALA A 17 3.06 -12.59 -11.40
CA ALA A 17 3.78 -13.05 -10.22
C ALA A 17 5.25 -13.37 -10.52
N SER A 18 5.57 -13.96 -11.67
CA SER A 18 6.95 -14.27 -12.04
C SER A 18 7.81 -13.02 -12.26
N LEU A 19 7.22 -11.90 -12.73
CA LEU A 19 7.91 -10.61 -12.85
C LEU A 19 8.33 -10.03 -11.49
N PHE A 20 7.61 -10.40 -10.43
CA PHE A 20 7.88 -9.96 -9.06
C PHE A 20 8.75 -10.96 -8.27
N GLY A 21 9.28 -12.01 -8.91
CA GLY A 21 10.05 -13.05 -8.24
C GLY A 21 9.24 -14.15 -7.57
N GLY A 22 7.94 -14.22 -7.89
CA GLY A 22 7.01 -15.19 -7.38
C GLY A 22 5.96 -14.59 -6.45
N TRP A 23 4.98 -15.43 -6.11
CA TRP A 23 3.92 -15.10 -5.14
C TRP A 23 4.25 -15.76 -3.81
N ASP A 24 4.97 -15.05 -2.95
CA ASP A 24 5.36 -15.51 -1.62
C ASP A 24 4.58 -14.77 -0.51
N ALA A 25 4.88 -15.15 0.73
CA ALA A 25 4.27 -14.55 1.91
C ALA A 25 4.52 -13.04 2.01
N GLY A 26 5.70 -12.55 1.61
CA GLY A 26 6.05 -11.13 1.67
C GLY A 26 5.19 -10.29 0.71
N LEU A 27 5.16 -10.68 -0.56
CA LEU A 27 4.36 -9.99 -1.58
C LEU A 27 2.86 -10.09 -1.28
N ALA A 28 2.37 -11.26 -0.86
CA ALA A 28 0.98 -11.45 -0.46
C ALA A 28 0.60 -10.56 0.74
N THR A 29 1.48 -10.45 1.74
CA THR A 29 1.27 -9.57 2.90
C THR A 29 1.21 -8.11 2.48
N LEU A 30 2.13 -7.66 1.61
CA LEU A 30 2.11 -6.28 1.11
C LEU A 30 0.80 -5.96 0.39
N VAL A 31 0.35 -6.82 -0.53
CA VAL A 31 -0.91 -6.63 -1.26
C VAL A 31 -2.11 -6.61 -0.31
N MET A 32 -2.10 -7.48 0.71
CA MET A 32 -3.14 -7.49 1.74
C MET A 32 -3.19 -6.17 2.52
N PHE A 33 -2.04 -5.65 2.96
CA PHE A 33 -1.95 -4.37 3.67
C PHE A 33 -2.39 -3.20 2.78
N MET A 34 -1.97 -3.18 1.52
CA MET A 34 -2.43 -2.19 0.54
C MET A 34 -3.96 -2.19 0.37
N ALA A 35 -4.58 -3.37 0.36
CA ALA A 35 -6.03 -3.54 0.25
C ALA A 35 -6.75 -3.06 1.51
N ILE A 36 -6.26 -3.43 2.69
CA ILE A 36 -6.82 -2.98 3.99
C ILE A 36 -6.73 -1.45 4.10
N ASP A 37 -5.59 -0.86 3.75
CA ASP A 37 -5.43 0.59 3.75
C ASP A 37 -6.42 1.27 2.79
N TYR A 38 -6.53 0.76 1.56
CA TYR A 38 -7.43 1.35 0.57
C TYR A 38 -8.89 1.28 1.03
N VAL A 39 -9.34 0.11 1.51
CA VAL A 39 -10.72 -0.07 2.00
C VAL A 39 -10.98 0.78 3.24
N SER A 40 -10.08 0.78 4.23
CA SER A 40 -10.23 1.61 5.43
C SER A 40 -10.26 3.10 5.09
N GLY A 41 -9.45 3.57 4.14
CA GLY A 41 -9.49 4.94 3.63
C GLY A 41 -10.81 5.30 2.95
N LEU A 42 -11.40 4.38 2.18
CA LEU A 42 -12.74 4.59 1.60
C LEU A 42 -13.83 4.66 2.68
N VAL A 43 -13.74 3.83 3.72
CA VAL A 43 -14.68 3.87 4.85
C VAL A 43 -14.58 5.19 5.61
N VAL A 44 -13.36 5.66 5.91
CA VAL A 44 -13.13 6.96 6.55
C VAL A 44 -13.73 8.10 5.72
N ALA A 45 -13.54 8.08 4.40
CA ALA A 45 -14.07 9.11 3.53
C ALA A 45 -15.60 9.02 3.33
N GLY A 46 -16.16 7.81 3.24
CA GLY A 46 -17.57 7.61 2.86
C GLY A 46 -18.54 7.56 4.02
N VAL A 47 -18.11 7.02 5.15
CA VAL A 47 -18.97 6.85 6.34
C VAL A 47 -18.69 7.96 7.34
N PHE A 48 -17.42 8.17 7.67
CA PHE A 48 -17.01 9.13 8.71
C PHE A 48 -16.86 10.55 8.20
N HIS A 49 -16.76 10.76 6.88
CA HIS A 49 -16.55 12.07 6.25
C HIS A 49 -15.37 12.84 6.84
N ASN A 50 -14.35 12.13 7.33
CA ASN A 50 -13.20 12.68 8.06
C ASN A 50 -11.87 12.40 7.32
N SER A 51 -11.93 12.21 6.01
CA SER A 51 -10.72 11.98 5.22
C SER A 51 -9.85 13.24 5.17
N LYS A 52 -8.58 13.13 5.57
CA LYS A 52 -7.59 14.20 5.36
C LYS A 52 -7.20 14.36 3.88
N LYS A 53 -7.62 13.45 3.00
CA LYS A 53 -7.23 13.40 1.58
C LYS A 53 -8.12 14.26 0.67
N THR A 54 -9.21 14.83 1.19
CA THR A 54 -10.19 15.64 0.46
C THR A 54 -10.60 16.86 1.29
N THR A 55 -10.91 17.99 0.65
CA THR A 55 -11.25 19.24 1.36
C THR A 55 -12.57 19.12 2.15
N SER A 56 -13.50 18.31 1.67
CA SER A 56 -14.79 18.06 2.32
C SER A 56 -14.78 16.90 3.30
N GLY A 57 -13.67 16.16 3.42
CA GLY A 57 -13.58 14.92 4.18
C GLY A 57 -14.36 13.73 3.58
N ALA A 58 -15.16 13.98 2.54
CA ALA A 58 -16.01 13.00 1.86
C ALA A 58 -15.23 12.22 0.77
N LEU A 59 -15.86 11.15 0.25
CA LEU A 59 -15.34 10.39 -0.89
C LEU A 59 -15.14 11.27 -2.13
N GLU A 60 -13.92 11.26 -2.66
CA GLU A 60 -13.59 11.85 -3.95
C GLU A 60 -12.86 10.83 -4.83
N SER A 61 -13.43 10.51 -5.99
CA SER A 61 -12.86 9.52 -6.91
C SER A 61 -11.46 9.87 -7.38
N LYS A 62 -11.16 11.17 -7.60
CA LYS A 62 -9.81 11.63 -7.98
C LYS A 62 -8.78 11.36 -6.88
N ALA A 63 -9.14 11.58 -5.62
CA ALA A 63 -8.28 11.29 -4.48
C ALA A 63 -8.05 9.77 -4.34
N GLY A 64 -9.09 8.96 -4.51
CA GLY A 64 -9.01 7.50 -4.53
C GLY A 64 -8.10 6.97 -5.65
N TRP A 65 -8.27 7.47 -6.87
CA TRP A 65 -7.43 7.11 -8.01
C TRP A 65 -5.96 7.50 -7.78
N LYS A 66 -5.70 8.72 -7.29
CA LYS A 66 -4.35 9.16 -6.93
C LYS A 66 -3.72 8.24 -5.89
N GLY A 67 -4.49 7.78 -4.90
CA GLY A 67 -4.04 6.80 -3.90
C GLY A 67 -3.67 5.47 -4.53
N LEU A 68 -4.51 4.95 -5.42
CA LEU A 68 -4.27 3.69 -6.12
C LEU A 68 -3.03 3.74 -7.03
N CYS A 69 -2.82 4.86 -7.74
CA CYS A 69 -1.60 5.06 -8.54
C CYS A 69 -0.33 5.00 -7.69
N ARG A 70 -0.33 5.56 -6.48
CA ARG A 70 0.83 5.48 -5.57
C ARG A 70 1.12 4.05 -5.11
N LYS A 71 0.09 3.25 -4.83
CA LYS A 71 0.23 1.82 -4.51
C LYS A 71 0.77 1.04 -5.70
N GLY A 72 0.31 1.34 -6.91
CA GLY A 72 0.87 0.80 -8.16
C GLY A 72 2.36 1.11 -8.30
N MET A 73 2.78 2.34 -8.00
CA MET A 73 4.20 2.71 -8.00
C MET A 73 5.01 1.94 -6.95
N SER A 74 4.43 1.68 -5.78
CA SER A 74 5.06 0.86 -4.74
C SER A 74 5.33 -0.56 -5.24
N LEU A 75 4.38 -1.17 -5.95
CA LEU A 75 4.59 -2.46 -6.61
C LEU A 75 5.66 -2.40 -7.71
N LEU A 76 5.73 -1.32 -8.50
CA LEU A 76 6.81 -1.13 -9.47
C LEU A 76 8.18 -1.08 -8.80
N PHE A 77 8.30 -0.46 -7.62
CA PHE A 77 9.55 -0.50 -6.85
C PHE A 77 9.91 -1.91 -6.37
N VAL A 78 8.94 -2.73 -5.97
CA VAL A 78 9.18 -4.15 -5.63
C VAL A 78 9.70 -4.92 -6.85
N LEU A 79 9.13 -4.67 -8.04
CA LEU A 79 9.62 -5.25 -9.29
C LEU A 79 11.07 -4.83 -9.57
N ILE A 80 11.38 -3.54 -9.46
CA ILE A 80 12.75 -3.03 -9.65
C ILE A 80 13.71 -3.69 -8.64
N ALA A 81 13.32 -3.78 -7.37
CA ALA A 81 14.10 -4.41 -6.31
C ALA A 81 14.42 -5.88 -6.62
N TYR A 82 13.43 -6.65 -7.10
CA TYR A 82 13.65 -8.02 -7.56
C TYR A 82 14.64 -8.10 -8.73
N ARG A 83 14.55 -7.17 -9.70
CA ARG A 83 15.50 -7.13 -10.82
C ARG A 83 16.91 -6.81 -10.37
N LEU A 84 17.08 -5.97 -9.35
CA LEU A 84 18.37 -5.67 -8.74
C LEU A 84 18.94 -6.89 -8.01
N ASP A 85 18.12 -7.58 -7.23
CA ASP A 85 18.47 -8.84 -6.56
C ASP A 85 19.02 -9.87 -7.58
N LEU A 86 18.33 -10.05 -8.71
CA LEU A 86 18.81 -10.92 -9.79
C LEU A 86 20.13 -10.45 -10.40
N ALA A 87 20.34 -9.14 -10.55
CA ALA A 87 21.53 -8.58 -11.17
C ALA A 87 22.78 -8.77 -10.30
N ILE A 88 22.63 -8.74 -8.96
CA ILE A 88 23.75 -8.88 -8.02
C ILE A 88 23.83 -10.26 -7.35
N GLY A 89 22.88 -11.15 -7.65
CA GLY A 89 22.83 -12.50 -7.08
C GLY A 89 22.39 -12.54 -5.61
N SER A 90 21.49 -11.65 -5.21
CA SER A 90 20.92 -11.59 -3.86
C SER A 90 19.41 -11.79 -3.86
N ASN A 91 18.80 -11.76 -2.67
CA ASN A 91 17.36 -11.77 -2.46
C ASN A 91 16.88 -10.78 -1.37
N TYR A 92 17.79 -10.01 -0.77
CA TYR A 92 17.48 -9.17 0.38
C TYR A 92 16.94 -7.78 0.00
N ILE A 93 17.16 -7.30 -1.24
CA ILE A 93 16.72 -5.96 -1.64
C ILE A 93 15.20 -5.95 -1.79
N ARG A 94 14.64 -6.95 -2.48
CA ARG A 94 13.20 -7.13 -2.65
C ARG A 94 12.50 -7.25 -1.29
N ASP A 95 13.04 -8.07 -0.40
CA ASP A 95 12.46 -8.27 0.94
C ASP A 95 12.49 -6.96 1.75
N ALA A 96 13.60 -6.22 1.71
CA ALA A 96 13.71 -4.93 2.38
C ALA A 96 12.70 -3.90 1.84
N VAL A 97 12.50 -3.85 0.52
CA VAL A 97 11.53 -2.95 -0.12
C VAL A 97 10.10 -3.34 0.22
N ILE A 98 9.77 -4.65 0.21
CA ILE A 98 8.47 -5.16 0.64
C ILE A 98 8.18 -4.77 2.09
N ILE A 99 9.11 -5.02 3.01
CA ILE A 99 8.98 -4.68 4.43
C ILE A 99 8.79 -3.17 4.59
N GLY A 100 9.57 -2.35 3.88
CA GLY A 100 9.44 -0.90 3.91
C GLY A 100 8.05 -0.42 3.51
N PHE A 101 7.47 -0.98 2.43
CA PHE A 101 6.11 -0.63 2.04
C PHE A 101 5.05 -1.19 2.99
N ILE A 102 5.24 -2.38 3.59
CA ILE A 102 4.35 -2.89 4.64
C ILE A 102 4.29 -1.91 5.82
N VAL A 103 5.43 -1.37 6.24
CA VAL A 103 5.48 -0.36 7.32
C VAL A 103 4.71 0.91 6.90
N ASN A 104 4.89 1.39 5.68
CA ASN A 104 4.15 2.56 5.18
C ASN A 104 2.63 2.33 5.18
N GLU A 105 2.19 1.17 4.72
CA GLU A 105 0.78 0.79 4.73
C GLU A 105 0.25 0.63 6.16
N THR A 106 1.06 0.10 7.08
CA THR A 106 0.72 -0.01 8.51
C THR A 106 0.45 1.36 9.12
N ILE A 107 1.32 2.35 8.85
CA ILE A 107 1.14 3.73 9.35
C ILE A 107 -0.19 4.30 8.84
N SER A 108 -0.47 4.17 7.53
CA SER A 108 -1.72 4.67 6.92
C SER A 108 -2.97 3.96 7.48
N ILE A 109 -2.90 2.65 7.76
CA ILE A 109 -3.98 1.91 8.41
C ILE A 109 -4.24 2.43 9.82
N VAL A 110 -3.17 2.67 10.61
CA VAL A 110 -3.32 3.18 11.98
C VAL A 110 -3.87 4.60 11.97
N GLU A 111 -3.47 5.46 11.03
CA GLU A 111 -4.08 6.77 10.82
C GLU A 111 -5.58 6.66 10.54
N ASN A 112 -5.99 5.79 9.60
CA ASN A 112 -7.39 5.57 9.27
C ASN A 112 -8.17 5.05 10.50
N ALA A 113 -7.58 4.15 11.29
CA ALA A 113 -8.19 3.66 12.53
C ALA A 113 -8.43 4.79 13.55
N GLY A 114 -7.47 5.69 13.70
CA GLY A 114 -7.63 6.90 14.53
C GLY A 114 -8.76 7.80 14.04
N LEU A 115 -8.88 8.01 12.72
CA LEU A 115 -9.97 8.78 12.11
C LEU A 115 -11.35 8.13 12.28
N MET A 116 -11.40 6.80 12.45
CA MET A 116 -12.62 6.06 12.79
C MET A 116 -12.93 6.06 14.31
N GLY A 117 -12.09 6.68 15.14
CA GLY A 117 -12.31 6.81 16.58
C GLY A 117 -11.77 5.65 17.42
N VAL A 118 -10.92 4.79 16.86
CA VAL A 118 -10.22 3.76 17.64
C VAL A 118 -9.29 4.45 18.64
N PRO A 119 -9.36 4.13 19.95
CA PRO A 119 -8.55 4.79 20.97
C PRO A 119 -7.08 4.39 20.82
N LEU A 120 -6.30 5.25 20.17
CA LEU A 120 -4.86 5.06 20.02
C LEU A 120 -4.09 5.67 21.20
N PRO A 121 -3.10 4.95 21.77
CA PRO A 121 -2.20 5.51 22.77
C PRO A 121 -1.52 6.79 22.27
N LYS A 122 -1.36 7.79 23.14
CA LYS A 122 -0.75 9.09 22.78
C LYS A 122 0.64 8.96 22.14
N VAL A 123 1.41 7.94 22.53
CA VAL A 123 2.74 7.67 21.97
C VAL A 123 2.65 7.27 20.50
N ILE A 124 1.66 6.46 20.12
CA ILE A 124 1.45 6.02 18.73
C ILE A 124 1.04 7.21 17.86
N ASN A 125 0.06 8.01 18.31
CA ASN A 125 -0.37 9.20 17.56
C ASN A 125 0.79 10.17 17.32
N LYS A 126 1.58 10.47 18.35
CA LYS A 126 2.75 11.35 18.20
C LYS A 126 3.81 10.79 17.25
N ALA A 127 4.07 9.48 17.31
CA ALA A 127 5.04 8.85 16.43
C ALA A 127 4.59 8.95 14.97
N ILE A 128 3.30 8.69 14.70
CA ILE A 128 2.71 8.81 13.38
C ILE A 128 2.78 10.25 12.87
N ASP A 129 2.37 11.23 13.67
CA ASP A 129 2.41 12.65 13.26
C ASP A 129 3.82 13.09 12.84
N ILE A 130 4.87 12.66 13.56
CA ILE A 130 6.28 12.95 13.24
C ILE A 130 6.72 12.27 11.93
N LEU A 131 6.29 11.03 11.70
CA LEU A 131 6.64 10.28 10.49
C LEU A 131 5.95 10.86 9.25
N THR A 132 4.69 11.28 9.39
CA THR A 132 3.92 11.89 8.31
C THR A 132 4.44 13.30 8.00
N SER A 133 4.73 14.13 9.01
CA SER A 133 5.25 15.49 8.79
C SER A 133 6.60 15.52 8.07
N LYS A 134 7.52 14.62 8.44
CA LYS A 134 8.82 14.48 7.76
C LYS A 134 8.71 13.99 6.32
N SER A 135 7.65 13.23 6.01
CA SER A 135 7.41 12.72 4.67
C SER A 135 6.86 13.82 3.74
N GLU A 136 6.06 14.75 4.28
CA GLU A 136 5.53 15.90 3.54
C GLU A 136 6.59 16.98 3.28
N GLU A 137 7.46 17.28 4.25
CA GLU A 137 8.57 18.25 4.06
C GLU A 137 9.55 17.84 2.95
N LYS A 138 9.82 16.54 2.78
CA LYS A 138 10.75 16.05 1.75
C LYS A 138 10.15 15.90 0.35
N GLY A 139 8.82 15.99 0.22
CA GLY A 139 8.13 15.86 -1.07
C GLY A 139 7.87 17.19 -1.79
N GLY A 140 8.32 18.30 -1.21
CA GLY A 140 8.04 19.67 -1.67
C GLY A 140 9.25 20.45 -2.19
N GLU A 141 10.41 19.81 -2.39
CA GLU A 141 11.57 20.39 -3.09
C GLU A 141 11.65 19.94 -4.56
#